data_AF-A0AAU5WH99-F1
#
_entry.id   AF-A0AAU5WH99-F1
#
_cell.length_a   1.000
_cell.length_b   1.000
_cell.length_c   1.000
_cell.angle_alpha   90.00
_cell.angle_beta   90.00
_cell.angle_gamma   90.00
#
_symmetry.space_group_name_H-M   'P 1'
#
loop_
_entity.id
_entity.type
_entity.pdbx_description
1 polymer ?
#
loop_
_entity_poly.entity_id
_entity_poly.type
_entity_poly.pdbx_seq_one_letter_code
_entity_poly.pdbx_strand_id
1 'polypeptide(L)'
;MTAGDGHAVFLAFLGDPRGLRVLDLGCAAPEAGRSALDRGAAAYLGLAVGERSLDAARHALAGTAGEARAQDLHRWSGHDLGTFDAVISWMTFHRVRNLARLLETVHHHLVPGGRLVFSVPHPFVTASPDGKGDLGGGGVSGYFSEGERPAPDGGRDDTPGETAIWHRTLEGYLYELRCCGFHLEELSEGRPAPGAPATARRPDPDVPRHVSFRCRRRA
;
A
#
# COMPACT_ATOMS: atom_id res chain seq x y z
N MET A 1 7.84 -8.96 -4.35
CA MET A 1 7.42 -8.26 -5.60
C MET A 1 8.36 -7.09 -5.85
N THR A 2 9.01 -7.01 -7.02
CA THR A 2 9.76 -5.81 -7.46
C THR A 2 8.83 -4.86 -8.21
N ALA A 3 9.15 -3.56 -8.19
CA ALA A 3 8.43 -2.49 -8.88
C ALA A 3 8.23 -2.78 -10.38
N GLY A 4 6.98 -3.01 -10.80
CA GLY A 4 6.55 -3.08 -12.19
C GLY A 4 5.51 -1.99 -12.49
N ASP A 5 4.69 -2.16 -13.55
CA ASP A 5 3.64 -1.21 -13.99
C ASP A 5 2.75 -0.67 -12.86
N GLY A 6 2.45 -1.51 -11.86
CA GLY A 6 1.65 -1.09 -10.71
C GLY A 6 2.31 -0.02 -9.84
N HIS A 7 3.64 -0.07 -9.70
CA HIS A 7 4.35 0.95 -8.93
C HIS A 7 4.33 2.30 -9.68
N ALA A 8 4.39 2.28 -11.01
CA ALA A 8 4.25 3.49 -11.81
C ALA A 8 2.86 4.14 -11.65
N VAL A 9 1.79 3.34 -11.64
CA VAL A 9 0.42 3.83 -11.36
C VAL A 9 0.32 4.43 -9.96
N PHE A 10 0.87 3.75 -8.95
CA PHE A 10 0.91 4.25 -7.58
C PHE A 10 1.63 5.62 -7.47
N LEU A 11 2.78 5.77 -8.12
CA LEU A 11 3.52 7.05 -8.15
C LEU A 11 2.77 8.13 -8.94
N ALA A 12 2.06 7.75 -10.00
CA ALA A 12 1.18 8.66 -10.74
C ALA A 12 0.01 9.15 -9.87
N PHE A 13 -0.57 8.27 -9.05
CA PHE A 13 -1.66 8.61 -8.14
C PHE A 13 -1.24 9.56 -7.01
N LEU A 14 0.05 9.57 -6.62
CA LEU A 14 0.58 10.61 -5.73
C LEU A 14 0.43 12.01 -6.35
N GLY A 15 0.49 12.14 -7.68
CA GLY A 15 0.40 13.40 -8.40
C GLY A 15 1.69 14.23 -8.26
N ASP A 16 1.58 15.55 -8.29
CA ASP A 16 2.70 16.47 -8.05
C ASP A 16 3.01 16.57 -6.54
N PRO A 17 4.19 16.12 -6.07
CA PRO A 17 4.53 16.14 -4.66
C PRO A 17 5.17 17.46 -4.23
N ARG A 18 5.36 18.44 -5.12
CA ARG A 18 6.03 19.71 -4.79
C ARG A 18 5.40 20.39 -3.58
N GLY A 19 6.21 20.66 -2.57
CA GLY A 19 5.79 21.30 -1.33
C GLY A 19 4.99 20.42 -0.37
N LEU A 20 4.68 19.16 -0.73
CA LEU A 20 3.89 18.27 0.13
C LEU A 20 4.76 17.65 1.23
N ARG A 21 4.17 17.49 2.42
CA ARG A 21 4.67 16.59 3.47
C ARG A 21 4.05 15.21 3.24
N VAL A 22 4.88 14.20 3.03
CA VAL A 22 4.45 12.85 2.66
C VAL A 22 4.74 11.89 3.82
N LEU A 23 3.72 11.12 4.24
CA LEU A 23 3.87 9.99 5.15
C LEU A 23 3.75 8.68 4.35
N ASP A 24 4.73 7.78 4.46
CA ASP A 24 4.68 6.45 3.85
C ASP A 24 4.50 5.36 4.91
N LEU A 25 3.40 4.62 4.81
CA LEU A 25 3.05 3.53 5.72
C LEU A 25 3.48 2.19 5.13
N GLY A 26 4.58 1.66 5.65
CA GLY A 26 5.22 0.44 5.17
C GLY A 26 6.33 0.70 4.16
N CYS A 27 7.26 1.61 4.48
CA CYS A 27 8.27 2.17 3.56
C CYS A 27 9.41 1.24 3.13
N ALA A 28 9.17 -0.08 3.09
CA ALA A 28 10.14 -1.09 2.69
C ALA A 28 10.44 -1.11 1.17
N ALA A 29 9.88 -0.18 0.40
CA ALA A 29 10.19 0.11 -1.00
C ALA A 29 10.42 1.64 -1.14
N PRO A 30 11.61 2.12 -0.74
CA PRO A 30 11.84 3.54 -0.49
C PRO A 30 12.00 4.39 -1.77
N GLU A 31 11.94 3.77 -2.95
CA GLU A 31 12.02 4.47 -4.23
C GLU A 31 10.90 5.51 -4.37
N ALA A 32 9.73 5.25 -3.78
CA ALA A 32 8.63 6.20 -3.75
C ALA A 32 8.98 7.47 -2.96
N GLY A 33 9.59 7.30 -1.78
CA GLY A 33 10.02 8.43 -0.96
C GLY A 33 11.13 9.24 -1.59
N ARG A 34 12.14 8.57 -2.13
CA ARG A 34 13.22 9.25 -2.86
C ARG A 34 12.69 10.01 -4.07
N SER A 35 11.83 9.38 -4.87
CA SER A 35 11.20 10.03 -6.03
C SER A 35 10.38 11.26 -5.63
N ALA A 36 9.62 11.19 -4.53
CA ALA A 36 8.85 12.32 -4.04
C ALA A 36 9.74 13.51 -3.65
N LEU A 37 10.84 13.24 -2.93
CA LEU A 37 11.82 14.25 -2.51
C LEU A 37 12.57 14.85 -3.71
N ASP A 38 13.04 14.02 -4.65
CA ASP A 38 13.71 14.49 -5.87
C ASP A 38 12.77 15.37 -6.72
N ARG A 39 11.45 15.17 -6.61
CA ARG A 39 10.41 15.97 -7.27
C ARG A 39 9.95 17.18 -6.44
N GLY A 40 10.60 17.46 -5.31
CA GLY A 40 10.38 18.67 -4.52
C GLY A 40 9.37 18.56 -3.37
N ALA A 41 9.09 17.34 -2.88
CA ALA A 41 8.37 17.19 -1.60
C ALA A 41 9.09 17.97 -0.49
N ALA A 42 8.32 18.65 0.36
CA ALA A 42 8.86 19.46 1.45
C ALA A 42 9.42 18.59 2.58
N ALA A 43 8.80 17.43 2.83
CA ALA A 43 9.26 16.46 3.81
C ALA A 43 8.76 15.05 3.45
N TYR A 44 9.48 14.05 3.93
CA TYR A 44 9.08 12.65 3.83
C TYR A 44 9.34 11.93 5.15
N LEU A 45 8.34 11.20 5.64
CA LEU A 45 8.49 10.29 6.77
C LEU A 45 7.99 8.90 6.37
N GLY A 46 8.88 7.90 6.41
CA GLY A 46 8.54 6.51 6.20
C GLY A 46 8.42 5.75 7.53
N LEU A 47 7.38 4.96 7.68
CA LEU A 47 7.17 4.04 8.78
C LEU A 47 7.35 2.60 8.30
N ALA A 48 8.19 1.81 8.98
CA ALA A 48 8.38 0.40 8.66
C ALA A 48 8.63 -0.45 9.91
N VAL A 49 8.46 -1.76 9.76
CA VAL A 49 8.85 -2.77 10.74
C VAL A 49 10.07 -3.53 10.23
N GLY A 50 10.98 -3.87 11.14
CA GLY A 50 12.17 -4.67 10.85
C GLY A 50 13.39 -3.83 10.43
N GLU A 51 14.55 -4.19 10.99
CA GLU A 51 15.80 -3.45 10.77
C GLU A 51 16.24 -3.44 9.30
N ARG A 52 16.09 -4.55 8.57
CA ARG A 52 16.47 -4.60 7.14
C ARG A 52 15.68 -3.61 6.29
N SER A 53 14.36 -3.56 6.49
CA SER A 53 13.49 -2.60 5.81
C SER A 53 13.83 -1.15 6.18
N LEU A 54 14.14 -0.89 7.44
CA LEU A 54 14.56 0.44 7.91
C LEU A 54 15.93 0.85 7.34
N ASP A 55 16.89 -0.07 7.29
CA ASP A 55 18.22 0.19 6.74
C ASP A 55 18.15 0.48 5.24
N ALA A 56 17.36 -0.29 4.49
CA ALA A 56 17.09 -0.01 3.08
C ALA A 56 16.46 1.38 2.89
N ALA A 57 15.47 1.74 3.71
CA ALA A 57 14.84 3.05 3.66
C ALA A 57 15.80 4.19 4.00
N ARG A 58 16.55 4.08 5.10
CA ARG A 58 17.57 5.06 5.51
C ARG A 58 18.65 5.24 4.44
N HIS A 59 19.09 4.14 3.82
CA HIS A 59 20.07 4.19 2.75
C HIS A 59 19.55 4.94 1.52
N ALA A 60 18.32 4.64 1.08
CA ALA A 60 17.72 5.31 -0.08
C ALA A 60 17.43 6.81 0.15
N LEU A 61 17.13 7.19 1.39
CA LEU A 61 16.87 8.57 1.81
C LEU A 61 18.13 9.33 2.22
N ALA A 62 19.30 8.69 2.23
CA ALA A 62 20.55 9.34 2.63
C ALA A 62 20.85 10.58 1.78
N GLY A 63 21.20 11.69 2.43
CA GLY A 63 21.47 12.98 1.77
C GLY A 63 20.21 13.75 1.35
N THR A 64 19.03 13.32 1.77
CA THR A 64 17.75 14.02 1.55
C THR A 64 17.16 14.52 2.88
N ALA A 65 16.05 15.27 2.82
CA ALA A 65 15.27 15.67 3.99
C ALA A 65 14.29 14.57 4.49
N GLY A 66 14.43 13.33 4.01
CA GLY A 66 13.56 12.21 4.36
C GLY A 66 14.02 11.48 5.61
N GLU A 67 13.06 10.99 6.40
CA GLU A 67 13.31 10.16 7.58
C GLU A 67 12.62 8.80 7.47
N ALA A 68 13.17 7.78 8.13
CA ALA A 68 12.53 6.48 8.31
C ALA A 68 12.53 6.10 9.79
N ARG A 69 11.36 5.73 10.32
CA ARG A 69 11.15 5.39 11.74
C ARG A 69 10.54 4.01 11.89
N ALA A 70 11.01 3.29 12.91
CA ALA A 70 10.45 2.00 13.28
C ALA A 70 9.03 2.20 13.83
N GLN A 71 8.03 1.58 13.21
CA GLN A 71 6.66 1.64 13.70
C GLN A 71 5.85 0.44 13.23
N ASP A 72 5.28 -0.28 14.19
CA ASP A 72 4.27 -1.32 13.95
C ASP A 72 2.90 -0.66 13.75
N LEU A 73 2.34 -0.78 12.54
CA LEU A 73 1.04 -0.21 12.17
C LEU A 73 -0.14 -0.87 12.90
N HIS A 74 0.01 -2.10 13.39
CA HIS A 74 -1.01 -2.78 14.20
C HIS A 74 -1.17 -2.13 15.58
N ARG A 75 -0.09 -1.51 16.08
CA ARG A 75 -0.04 -0.86 17.40
C ARG A 75 0.04 0.66 17.33
N TRP A 76 0.30 1.24 16.16
CA TRP A 76 0.58 2.67 15.99
C TRP A 76 -0.62 3.54 16.33
N SER A 77 -0.59 4.30 17.43
CA SER A 77 -1.70 5.15 17.89
C SER A 77 -1.82 6.50 17.18
N GLY A 78 -0.82 6.94 16.42
CA GLY A 78 -0.82 8.23 15.73
C GLY A 78 -0.53 9.44 16.61
N HIS A 79 -0.45 9.31 17.93
CA HIS A 79 -0.32 10.49 18.80
C HIS A 79 1.02 11.25 18.70
N ASP A 80 2.00 10.71 17.98
CA ASP A 80 3.37 11.20 17.92
C ASP A 80 3.73 11.94 16.61
N LEU A 81 2.81 11.99 15.64
CA LEU A 81 3.08 12.61 14.33
C LEU A 81 2.25 13.87 14.10
N GLY A 82 2.79 14.77 13.25
CA GLY A 82 2.08 15.96 12.79
C GLY A 82 1.06 15.66 11.70
N THR A 83 0.64 16.69 10.96
CA THR A 83 -0.21 16.52 9.77
C THR A 83 0.60 16.39 8.49
N PHE A 84 0.00 15.76 7.48
CA PHE A 84 0.59 15.49 6.18
C PHE A 84 -0.37 15.89 5.07
N ASP A 85 0.19 16.21 3.92
CA ASP A 85 -0.58 16.59 2.73
C ASP A 85 -0.90 15.36 1.88
N ALA A 86 -0.06 14.32 1.97
CA ALA A 86 -0.28 13.01 1.39
C ALA A 86 0.15 11.89 2.32
N VAL A 87 -0.63 10.81 2.35
CA VAL A 87 -0.25 9.53 2.95
C VAL A 87 -0.20 8.50 1.82
N ILE A 88 0.90 7.75 1.74
CA ILE A 88 1.10 6.70 0.76
C ILE A 88 1.31 5.34 1.43
N SER A 89 0.97 4.25 0.75
CA SER A 89 1.29 2.89 1.22
C SER A 89 1.36 1.90 0.07
N TRP A 90 2.54 1.34 -0.19
CA TRP A 90 2.73 0.33 -1.22
C TRP A 90 2.74 -1.07 -0.59
N MET A 91 1.69 -1.85 -0.85
CA MET A 91 1.62 -3.28 -0.49
C MET A 91 1.78 -3.52 1.02
N THR A 92 1.09 -2.74 1.85
CA THR A 92 1.14 -2.89 3.32
C THR A 92 -0.23 -3.09 3.95
N PHE A 93 -1.26 -2.36 3.51
CA PHE A 93 -2.58 -2.36 4.17
C PHE A 93 -3.27 -3.73 4.23
N HIS A 94 -2.98 -4.63 3.29
CA HIS A 94 -3.49 -6.00 3.30
C HIS A 94 -2.92 -6.85 4.46
N ARG A 95 -1.82 -6.44 5.10
CA ARG A 95 -1.26 -7.12 6.27
C ARG A 95 -1.90 -6.64 7.58
N VAL A 96 -2.56 -5.48 7.55
CA VAL A 96 -3.18 -4.88 8.73
C VAL A 96 -4.54 -5.52 8.99
N ARG A 97 -4.73 -6.10 10.19
CA ARG A 97 -5.98 -6.76 10.58
C ARG A 97 -7.15 -5.79 10.68
N ASN A 98 -6.97 -4.71 11.43
CA ASN A 98 -7.99 -3.68 11.62
C ASN A 98 -7.70 -2.49 10.70
N LEU A 99 -8.17 -2.60 9.45
CA LEU A 99 -7.96 -1.56 8.45
C LEU A 99 -8.71 -0.27 8.80
N ALA A 100 -9.95 -0.36 9.29
CA ALA A 100 -10.76 0.78 9.72
C ALA A 100 -9.99 1.67 10.71
N ARG A 101 -9.43 1.05 11.75
CA ARG A 101 -8.64 1.76 12.77
C ARG A 101 -7.40 2.44 12.18
N LEU A 102 -6.71 1.81 11.23
CA LEU A 102 -5.58 2.45 10.55
C LEU A 102 -6.05 3.62 9.69
N LEU A 103 -7.16 3.47 8.95
CA LEU A 103 -7.74 4.54 8.13
C LEU A 103 -8.20 5.73 8.96
N GLU A 104 -8.75 5.51 10.15
CA GLU A 104 -9.08 6.58 11.12
C GLU A 104 -7.82 7.36 11.54
N THR A 105 -6.74 6.65 11.88
CA THR A 105 -5.44 7.28 12.17
C THR A 105 -4.92 8.07 10.97
N VAL A 106 -4.95 7.50 9.78
CA VAL A 106 -4.56 8.18 8.53
C VAL A 106 -5.40 9.43 8.29
N HIS A 107 -6.72 9.34 8.49
CA HIS A 107 -7.63 10.46 8.33
C HIS A 107 -7.28 11.59 9.31
N HIS A 108 -6.96 11.26 10.57
CA HIS A 108 -6.52 12.23 11.56
C HIS A 108 -5.26 13.00 11.13
N HIS A 109 -4.29 12.30 10.54
CA HIS A 109 -3.01 12.87 10.12
C HIS A 109 -3.04 13.60 8.78
N LEU A 110 -4.04 13.38 7.93
CA LEU A 110 -4.15 14.13 6.69
C LEU A 110 -4.71 15.53 6.95
N VAL A 111 -4.20 16.57 6.30
CA VAL A 111 -4.90 17.87 6.28
C VAL A 111 -6.28 17.74 5.64
N PRO A 112 -7.26 18.63 5.90
CA PRO A 112 -8.51 18.66 5.14
C PRO A 112 -8.23 18.75 3.63
N GLY A 113 -8.85 17.87 2.85
CA GLY A 113 -8.56 17.72 1.43
C GLY A 113 -7.21 17.07 1.13
N GLY A 114 -6.45 16.57 2.10
CA GLY A 114 -5.24 15.76 1.88
C GLY A 114 -5.57 14.43 1.18
N ARG A 115 -4.55 13.78 0.61
CA ARG A 115 -4.73 12.57 -0.20
C ARG A 115 -4.18 11.32 0.45
N LEU A 116 -4.90 10.21 0.32
CA LEU A 116 -4.43 8.87 0.64
C LEU A 116 -4.24 8.10 -0.67
N VAL A 117 -3.05 7.54 -0.88
CA VAL A 117 -2.74 6.69 -2.03
C VAL A 117 -2.22 5.35 -1.53
N PHE A 118 -2.86 4.25 -1.90
CA PHE A 118 -2.37 2.94 -1.49
C PHE A 118 -2.59 1.87 -2.53
N SER A 119 -1.77 0.82 -2.46
CA SER A 119 -1.95 -0.38 -3.30
C SER A 119 -1.91 -1.64 -2.46
N VAL A 120 -2.70 -2.62 -2.85
CA VAL A 120 -2.76 -3.95 -2.24
C VAL A 120 -2.76 -5.02 -3.32
N PRO A 121 -2.36 -6.27 -3.01
CA PRO A 121 -2.62 -7.40 -3.88
C PRO A 121 -4.11 -7.46 -4.20
N HIS A 122 -4.44 -7.79 -5.45
CA HIS A 122 -5.84 -7.78 -5.88
C HIS A 122 -6.66 -8.79 -5.05
N PRO A 123 -7.90 -8.48 -4.63
CA PRO A 123 -8.76 -9.45 -3.93
C PRO A 123 -8.91 -10.79 -4.66
N PHE A 124 -8.87 -10.78 -6.00
CA PHE A 124 -8.82 -11.99 -6.84
C PHE A 124 -7.63 -12.91 -6.50
N VAL A 125 -6.45 -12.33 -6.25
CA VAL A 125 -5.23 -13.08 -5.91
C VAL A 125 -5.28 -13.61 -4.48
N THR A 126 -5.91 -12.87 -3.56
CA THR A 126 -5.91 -13.19 -2.13
C THR A 126 -7.11 -14.02 -1.67
N ALA A 127 -8.09 -14.25 -2.55
CA ALA A 127 -9.34 -14.93 -2.22
C ALA A 127 -9.13 -16.35 -1.67
N SER A 128 -8.24 -17.12 -2.29
CA SER A 128 -8.08 -18.55 -2.01
C SER A 128 -7.67 -18.82 -0.56
N PRO A 129 -8.46 -19.58 0.22
CA PRO A 129 -8.16 -19.90 1.62
C PRO A 129 -6.82 -20.61 1.86
N ASP A 130 -6.37 -21.40 0.89
CA ASP A 130 -5.10 -22.13 0.95
C ASP A 130 -3.88 -21.28 0.53
N GLY A 131 -4.08 -20.00 0.23
CA GLY A 131 -3.02 -19.07 -0.19
C GLY A 131 -2.48 -19.33 -1.60
N LYS A 132 -3.00 -20.31 -2.33
CA LYS A 132 -2.51 -20.67 -3.66
C LYS A 132 -3.02 -19.76 -4.77
N GLY A 133 -4.08 -18.99 -4.51
CA GLY A 133 -4.73 -18.10 -5.48
C GLY A 133 -5.06 -18.82 -6.81
N ASP A 134 -5.45 -18.07 -7.83
CA ASP A 134 -5.54 -18.60 -9.20
C ASP A 134 -4.14 -18.73 -9.87
N LEU A 135 -3.07 -18.94 -9.09
CA LEU A 135 -1.72 -19.10 -9.65
C LEU A 135 -1.53 -20.45 -10.37
N GLY A 136 -2.55 -21.33 -10.34
CA GLY A 136 -2.51 -22.67 -10.93
C GLY A 136 -3.71 -23.04 -11.80
N GLY A 137 -4.56 -22.09 -12.23
CA GLY A 137 -5.68 -22.36 -13.15
C GLY A 137 -6.88 -23.09 -12.52
N GLY A 138 -6.98 -23.11 -11.19
CA GLY A 138 -8.07 -23.75 -10.44
C GLY A 138 -9.31 -22.87 -10.27
N GLY A 139 -9.29 -21.63 -10.75
CA GLY A 139 -10.36 -20.66 -10.56
C GLY A 139 -10.36 -20.02 -9.18
N VAL A 140 -11.14 -18.96 -9.01
CA VAL A 140 -11.25 -18.22 -7.74
C VAL A 140 -12.28 -18.86 -6.82
N SER A 141 -11.88 -19.16 -5.59
CA SER A 141 -12.77 -19.61 -4.51
C SER A 141 -12.58 -18.75 -3.26
N GLY A 142 -13.63 -18.63 -2.45
CA GLY A 142 -13.56 -17.93 -1.16
C GLY A 142 -13.51 -16.40 -1.22
N TYR A 143 -13.81 -15.78 -2.37
CA TYR A 143 -13.75 -14.31 -2.57
C TYR A 143 -14.63 -13.51 -1.60
N PHE A 144 -15.83 -14.00 -1.28
CA PHE A 144 -16.72 -13.31 -0.34
C PHE A 144 -16.46 -13.69 1.12
N SER A 145 -15.54 -14.62 1.37
CA SER A 145 -15.19 -15.07 2.72
C SER A 145 -14.00 -14.26 3.25
N GLU A 146 -14.22 -12.98 3.54
CA GLU A 146 -13.16 -12.10 4.07
C GLU A 146 -12.52 -12.65 5.35
N GLY A 147 -11.25 -12.34 5.57
CA GLY A 147 -10.52 -12.77 6.77
C GLY A 147 -9.07 -13.14 6.52
N GLU A 148 -8.48 -13.80 7.51
CA GLU A 148 -7.07 -14.20 7.48
C GLU A 148 -6.78 -15.20 6.37
N ARG A 149 -5.61 -15.04 5.73
CA ARG A 149 -5.06 -15.93 4.70
C ARG A 149 -3.56 -16.06 4.89
N PRO A 150 -2.96 -17.21 4.53
CA PRO A 150 -1.51 -17.31 4.41
C PRO A 150 -0.99 -16.29 3.41
N ALA A 151 0.12 -15.63 3.73
CA ALA A 151 0.82 -14.75 2.82
C ALA A 151 1.37 -15.57 1.63
N PRO A 152 1.09 -15.19 0.37
CA PRO A 152 1.54 -15.95 -0.80
C PRO A 152 3.07 -16.07 -0.92
N ASP A 153 3.82 -15.18 -0.26
CA ASP A 153 5.28 -15.17 -0.22
C ASP A 153 5.89 -15.89 1.00
N GLY A 154 5.06 -16.52 1.84
CA GLY A 154 5.51 -17.18 3.07
C GLY A 154 5.84 -16.22 4.22
N GLY A 155 5.53 -14.92 4.06
CA GLY A 155 5.98 -13.85 4.96
C GLY A 155 7.22 -13.16 4.40
N ARG A 156 7.32 -11.83 4.60
CA ARG A 156 8.57 -11.12 4.30
C ARG A 156 9.55 -11.37 5.45
N ASP A 157 10.83 -11.48 5.13
CA ASP A 157 11.91 -11.91 6.02
C ASP A 157 11.98 -11.23 7.41
N ASP A 158 11.33 -10.09 7.63
CA ASP A 158 11.63 -9.18 8.74
C ASP A 158 10.56 -9.10 9.83
N THR A 159 9.45 -9.85 9.72
CA THR A 159 8.35 -9.82 10.69
C THR A 159 8.12 -11.22 11.27
N PRO A 160 8.83 -11.62 12.34
CA PRO A 160 8.61 -12.89 13.00
C PRO A 160 7.14 -13.03 13.44
N GLY A 161 6.42 -13.99 12.87
CA GLY A 161 5.03 -14.28 13.22
C GLY A 161 3.95 -13.62 12.35
N GLU A 162 4.31 -12.77 11.39
CA GLU A 162 3.35 -12.12 10.47
C GLU A 162 3.37 -12.79 9.08
N THR A 163 2.94 -14.05 9.05
CA THR A 163 2.80 -14.84 7.82
C THR A 163 1.40 -14.74 7.22
N ALA A 164 0.57 -13.83 7.73
CA ALA A 164 -0.82 -13.69 7.34
C ALA A 164 -1.09 -12.38 6.59
N ILE A 165 -2.01 -12.45 5.65
CA ILE A 165 -2.67 -11.30 5.05
C ILE A 165 -4.16 -11.36 5.39
N TRP A 166 -4.83 -10.22 5.32
CA TRP A 166 -6.26 -10.10 5.57
C TRP A 166 -6.95 -9.85 4.23
N HIS A 167 -7.51 -10.92 3.67
CA HIS A 167 -8.32 -10.87 2.47
C HIS A 167 -9.57 -10.04 2.73
N ARG A 168 -9.80 -9.09 1.81
CA ARG A 168 -10.99 -8.26 1.73
C ARG A 168 -11.42 -8.19 0.28
N THR A 169 -12.71 -8.13 0.05
CA THR A 169 -13.29 -7.82 -1.24
C THR A 169 -12.96 -6.38 -1.64
N LEU A 170 -13.10 -6.06 -2.93
CA LEU A 170 -13.01 -4.67 -3.36
C LEU A 170 -14.09 -3.81 -2.69
N GLU A 171 -15.29 -4.36 -2.52
CA GLU A 171 -16.38 -3.72 -1.78
C GLU A 171 -15.98 -3.42 -0.32
N GLY A 172 -15.33 -4.37 0.36
CA GLY A 172 -14.84 -4.20 1.73
C GLY A 172 -13.86 -3.05 1.86
N TYR A 173 -12.88 -2.93 0.95
CA TYR A 173 -11.97 -1.78 0.93
C TYR A 173 -12.71 -0.44 0.75
N LEU A 174 -13.66 -0.38 -0.20
CA LEU A 174 -14.43 0.83 -0.48
C LEU A 174 -15.36 1.21 0.68
N TYR A 175 -15.95 0.22 1.34
CA TYR A 175 -16.78 0.40 2.53
C TYR A 175 -15.99 1.06 3.66
N GLU A 176 -14.82 0.52 3.99
CA GLU A 176 -13.97 1.04 5.07
C GLU A 176 -13.49 2.46 4.78
N LEU A 177 -13.04 2.72 3.54
CA LEU A 177 -12.68 4.08 3.11
C LEU A 177 -13.82 5.07 3.32
N ARG A 178 -15.03 4.71 2.87
CA ARG A 178 -16.21 5.58 3.02
C ARG A 178 -16.54 5.83 4.49
N CYS A 179 -16.53 4.80 5.33
CA CYS A 179 -16.82 4.89 6.76
C CYS A 179 -15.81 5.79 7.50
N CYS A 180 -14.55 5.75 7.09
CA CYS A 180 -13.48 6.58 7.67
C CYS A 180 -13.39 7.99 7.03
N GLY A 181 -14.40 8.45 6.28
CA GLY A 181 -14.44 9.82 5.77
C GLY A 181 -13.62 10.07 4.50
N PHE A 182 -13.24 9.02 3.78
CA PHE A 182 -12.55 9.17 2.49
C PHE A 182 -13.53 9.23 1.31
N HIS A 183 -13.16 10.02 0.31
CA HIS A 183 -13.78 10.04 -1.02
C HIS A 183 -12.82 9.39 -2.01
N LEU A 184 -13.26 8.34 -2.72
CA LEU A 184 -12.49 7.73 -3.81
C LEU A 184 -12.45 8.69 -5.01
N GLU A 185 -11.26 9.08 -5.44
CA GLU A 185 -11.05 9.85 -6.67
C GLU A 185 -10.74 8.96 -7.86
N GLU A 186 -9.84 7.99 -7.69
CA GLU A 186 -9.41 7.07 -8.76
C GLU A 186 -9.16 5.66 -8.22
N LEU A 187 -9.42 4.67 -9.07
CA LEU A 187 -9.15 3.25 -8.84
C LEU A 187 -8.48 2.68 -10.09
N SER A 188 -7.45 1.85 -9.91
CA SER A 188 -6.82 1.11 -10.99
C SER A 188 -6.55 -0.34 -10.58
N GLU A 189 -7.05 -1.29 -11.36
CA GLU A 189 -6.79 -2.73 -11.20
C GLU A 189 -5.50 -3.19 -11.91
N GLY A 190 -4.61 -2.24 -12.26
CA GLY A 190 -3.30 -2.56 -12.82
C GLY A 190 -3.36 -3.11 -14.25
N ARG A 191 -4.29 -2.60 -15.06
CA ARG A 191 -4.38 -2.95 -16.49
C ARG A 191 -3.02 -2.68 -17.15
N PRO A 192 -2.42 -3.66 -17.85
CA PRO A 192 -1.14 -3.44 -18.51
C PRO A 192 -1.30 -2.47 -19.68
N ALA A 193 -0.18 -1.85 -20.08
CA ALA A 193 -0.16 -1.06 -21.30
C ALA A 193 -0.56 -1.93 -22.51
N PRO A 194 -1.27 -1.37 -23.51
CA PRO A 194 -1.61 -2.11 -24.73
C PRO A 194 -0.36 -2.75 -25.36
N GLY A 195 -0.41 -4.06 -25.63
CA GLY A 195 0.69 -4.80 -26.24
C GLY A 195 1.81 -5.22 -25.29
N ALA A 196 1.68 -5.02 -23.97
CA ALA A 196 2.66 -5.53 -23.01
C ALA A 196 2.74 -7.07 -23.07
N PRO A 197 3.93 -7.67 -23.22
CA PRO A 197 4.07 -9.12 -23.29
C PRO A 197 3.81 -9.77 -21.92
N ALA A 198 3.36 -11.03 -21.94
CA ALA A 198 3.37 -11.86 -20.74
C ALA A 198 4.79 -11.98 -20.19
N THR A 199 4.93 -11.98 -18.88
CA THR A 199 6.23 -12.13 -18.21
C THR A 199 6.18 -13.27 -17.22
N ALA A 200 7.33 -13.79 -16.78
CA ALA A 200 7.38 -14.80 -15.71
C ALA A 200 6.66 -14.35 -14.42
N ARG A 201 6.49 -13.04 -14.21
CA ARG A 201 5.80 -12.44 -13.05
C ARG A 201 4.33 -12.11 -13.32
N ARG A 202 3.93 -12.02 -14.58
CA ARG A 202 2.55 -11.82 -15.05
C ARG A 202 2.32 -12.78 -16.22
N PRO A 203 2.18 -14.08 -15.92
CA PRO A 203 2.04 -15.10 -16.96
C PRO A 203 0.74 -14.93 -17.74
N ASP A 204 -0.30 -14.44 -17.07
CA ASP A 204 -1.57 -14.05 -17.65
C ASP A 204 -1.76 -12.52 -17.51
N PRO A 205 -1.82 -11.77 -18.62
CA PRO A 205 -2.05 -10.32 -18.61
C PRO A 205 -3.47 -9.94 -18.16
N ASP A 206 -4.46 -10.83 -18.32
CA ASP A 206 -5.87 -10.56 -18.02
C ASP A 206 -6.22 -10.76 -16.54
N VAL A 207 -5.33 -11.40 -15.77
CA VAL A 207 -5.49 -11.55 -14.32
C VAL A 207 -4.93 -10.32 -13.59
N PRO A 208 -5.77 -9.54 -12.87
CA PRO A 208 -5.30 -8.40 -12.09
C PRO A 208 -4.48 -8.90 -10.90
N ARG A 209 -3.30 -8.29 -10.69
CA ARG A 209 -2.37 -8.69 -9.62
C ARG A 209 -2.41 -7.78 -8.41
N HIS A 210 -2.81 -6.53 -8.62
CA HIS A 210 -2.92 -5.52 -7.59
C HIS A 210 -4.06 -4.57 -7.92
N VAL A 211 -4.47 -3.79 -6.92
CA VAL A 211 -5.36 -2.66 -7.09
C VAL A 211 -4.77 -1.46 -6.35
N SER A 212 -4.84 -0.30 -6.99
CA SER A 212 -4.37 0.99 -6.48
C SER A 212 -5.55 1.94 -6.31
N PHE A 213 -5.53 2.70 -5.23
CA PHE A 213 -6.58 3.66 -4.84
C PHE A 213 -5.96 5.05 -4.67
N ARG A 214 -6.63 6.07 -5.20
CA ARG A 214 -6.42 7.48 -4.81
C ARG A 214 -7.68 7.99 -4.14
N CYS A 215 -7.54 8.45 -2.90
CA CYS A 215 -8.63 8.94 -2.08
C CYS A 215 -8.31 10.34 -1.54
N ARG A 216 -9.36 11.11 -1.22
CA ARG A 216 -9.28 12.38 -0.50
C ARG A 216 -9.91 12.28 0.87
N ARG A 217 -9.30 12.92 1.86
CA ARG A 217 -9.94 13.22 3.14
C ARG A 217 -11.08 14.23 2.90
N ARG A 218 -12.30 13.89 3.30
CA ARG A 218 -13.42 14.86 3.34
C ARG A 218 -13.16 15.89 4.45
N ALA A 219 -13.66 17.11 4.25
CA ALA A 219 -13.63 18.17 5.26
C ALA A 219 -14.47 17.79 6.47
#